data_AF-A0AAP9RD78-F1
#
_entry.id   AF-A0AAP9RD78-F1
#
_cell.length_a   1.000
_cell.length_b   1.000
_cell.length_c   1.000
_cell.angle_alpha   90.00
_cell.angle_beta   90.00
_cell.angle_gamma   90.00
#
_symmetry.space_group_name_H-M   'P 1'
#
loop_
_entity.id
_entity.type
_entity.pdbx_description
1 polymer ?
#
loop_
_entity_poly.entity_id
_entity_poly.type
_entity_poly.pdbx_seq_one_letter_code
_entity_poly.pdbx_strand_id
1 'polypeptide(L)'
;MEKPRVFIGSSAEELSVAEAIAENLKHDCYCDIWSQGLFRPSTTTLDSLLMDLGKFDFAIFVFSANDVTNIRGDEYNSIRDNVIFETGLFIGKLGREKVFYIAPNDVEIHLPSDLIGFTPEKYDRNHPNLVASVGSSCFSIKRRIEELIVSK
;
A
#
# COMPACT_ATOMS: atom_id res chain seq x y z
N MET A 1 9.68 22.19 4.93
CA MET A 1 9.28 21.30 3.82
C MET A 1 7.79 21.10 3.91
N GLU A 2 7.09 21.10 2.78
CA GLU A 2 5.68 20.75 2.74
C GLU A 2 5.52 19.25 3.02
N LYS A 3 4.48 18.89 3.75
CA LYS A 3 4.24 17.52 4.21
C LYS A 3 3.74 16.68 3.03
N PRO A 4 4.42 15.59 2.64
CA PRO A 4 4.04 14.82 1.45
C PRO A 4 2.65 14.19 1.59
N ARG A 5 1.93 14.09 0.47
CA ARG A 5 0.65 13.41 0.39
C ARG A 5 0.87 11.94 0.06
N VAL A 6 0.35 11.06 0.90
CA VAL A 6 0.52 9.61 0.80
C VAL A 6 -0.84 8.96 0.60
N PHE A 7 -0.98 8.23 -0.50
CA PHE A 7 -2.12 7.33 -0.69
C PHE A 7 -1.92 6.06 0.12
N ILE A 8 -2.97 5.52 0.75
CA ILE A 8 -2.92 4.21 1.40
C ILE A 8 -4.02 3.31 0.82
N GLY A 9 -3.64 2.35 -0.02
CA GLY A 9 -4.51 1.34 -0.60
C GLY A 9 -4.51 0.05 0.21
N SER A 10 -5.69 -0.53 0.41
CA SER A 10 -5.89 -1.81 1.09
C SER A 10 -7.17 -2.48 0.61
N SER A 11 -7.29 -3.79 0.86
CA SER A 11 -8.60 -4.43 0.79
C SER A 11 -9.47 -3.99 1.98
N ALA A 12 -10.80 -4.19 1.88
CA ALA A 12 -11.72 -3.84 2.97
C ALA A 12 -11.40 -4.59 4.28
N GLU A 13 -10.88 -5.81 4.18
CA GLU A 13 -10.48 -6.65 5.31
C GLU A 13 -9.23 -6.14 6.03
N GLU A 14 -8.38 -5.37 5.34
CA GLU A 14 -7.13 -4.81 5.89
C GLU A 14 -7.24 -3.32 6.21
N LEU A 15 -8.46 -2.79 6.30
CA LEU A 15 -8.70 -1.38 6.63
C LEU A 15 -8.05 -0.99 7.97
N SER A 16 -8.10 -1.86 8.97
CA SER A 16 -7.47 -1.60 10.27
C SER A 16 -5.95 -1.45 10.19
N VAL A 17 -5.30 -2.14 9.24
CA VAL A 17 -3.86 -2.00 8.97
C VAL A 17 -3.59 -0.67 8.28
N ALA A 18 -4.41 -0.29 7.31
CA ALA A 18 -4.31 1.01 6.65
C ALA A 18 -4.47 2.18 7.65
N GLU A 19 -5.42 2.08 8.58
CA GLU A 19 -5.62 3.04 9.67
C GLU A 19 -4.40 3.11 10.59
N ALA A 20 -3.84 1.97 10.98
CA ALA A 20 -2.63 1.89 11.80
C ALA A 20 -1.41 2.54 11.11
N ILE A 21 -1.27 2.38 9.79
CA ILE A 21 -0.22 3.04 9.00
C ILE A 21 -0.43 4.55 9.00
N ALA A 22 -1.66 5.01 8.71
CA ALA A 22 -1.99 6.43 8.71
C ALA A 22 -1.72 7.08 10.08
N GLU A 23 -2.03 6.37 11.17
CA GLU A 23 -1.75 6.84 12.53
C GLU A 23 -0.24 7.02 12.79
N ASN A 24 0.58 6.03 12.41
CA ASN A 24 2.03 6.12 12.58
C ASN A 24 2.64 7.27 11.77
N LEU A 25 2.10 7.57 10.59
CA LEU A 25 2.62 8.59 9.69
C LEU A 25 1.95 9.97 9.88
N LYS A 26 1.01 10.12 10.82
CA LYS A 26 0.16 11.32 10.95
C LYS A 26 0.91 12.62 11.20
N HIS A 27 2.15 12.57 11.70
CA HIS A 27 2.96 13.78 11.92
C HIS A 27 3.85 14.14 10.72
N ASP A 28 4.11 13.18 9.85
CA ASP A 28 5.11 13.29 8.78
C ASP A 28 4.50 13.33 7.38
N CYS A 29 3.31 12.74 7.19
CA CYS A 29 2.60 12.66 5.92
C CYS A 29 1.13 13.11 6.04
N TYR A 30 0.54 13.62 4.95
CA TYR A 30 -0.91 13.69 4.80
C TYR A 30 -1.39 12.39 4.16
N CYS A 31 -1.96 11.50 4.97
CA CYS A 31 -2.37 10.17 4.53
C CYS A 31 -3.85 10.16 4.16
N ASP A 32 -4.17 9.78 2.92
CA ASP A 32 -5.53 9.52 2.48
C ASP A 32 -5.71 8.00 2.30
N ILE A 33 -6.53 7.38 3.14
CA ILE A 33 -6.86 5.96 3.04
C ILE A 33 -7.93 5.77 1.98
N TRP A 34 -7.65 4.89 1.03
CA TRP A 34 -8.60 4.44 0.04
C TRP A 34 -9.01 3.01 0.36
N SER A 35 -10.16 2.88 1.02
CA SER A 35 -10.85 1.61 1.11
C SER A 35 -11.76 1.45 -0.11
N GLN A 36 -11.70 0.28 -0.73
CA GLN A 36 -12.72 -0.17 -1.70
C GLN A 36 -14.10 -0.03 -1.03
N GLY A 37 -14.86 1.00 -1.38
CA GLY A 37 -16.12 1.34 -0.72
C GLY A 37 -16.57 2.80 -0.79
N LEU A 38 -15.71 3.75 -1.17
CA LEU A 38 -16.12 5.14 -1.46
C LEU A 38 -16.77 5.23 -2.84
N PHE A 39 -17.96 4.62 -2.96
CA PHE A 39 -18.85 4.73 -4.10
C PHE A 39 -19.20 6.21 -4.33
N ARG A 40 -18.72 6.80 -5.41
CA ARG A 40 -19.37 7.94 -6.03
C ARG A 40 -20.37 7.41 -7.05
N PRO A 41 -21.69 7.61 -6.86
CA PRO A 41 -22.66 7.28 -7.89
C PRO A 41 -22.28 8.02 -9.18
N SER A 42 -22.23 7.30 -10.32
CA SER A 42 -22.03 7.83 -11.69
C SER A 42 -20.59 7.92 -12.25
N THR A 43 -19.57 7.43 -11.55
CA THR A 43 -18.20 7.28 -12.09
C THR A 43 -17.69 5.86 -11.85
N THR A 44 -16.91 5.29 -12.79
CA THR A 44 -16.25 4.01 -12.51
C THR A 44 -15.22 4.22 -11.38
N THR A 45 -15.00 3.18 -10.55
CA THR A 45 -14.02 3.20 -9.46
C THR A 45 -12.62 3.57 -9.98
N LEU A 46 -12.34 3.17 -11.22
CA LEU A 46 -11.11 3.46 -11.94
C LEU A 46 -10.97 4.95 -12.30
N ASP A 47 -12.01 5.61 -12.82
CA ASP A 47 -11.94 7.02 -13.20
C ASP A 47 -11.66 7.92 -11.99
N SER A 48 -12.30 7.63 -10.86
CA SER A 48 -12.06 8.37 -9.60
C SER A 48 -10.63 8.18 -9.12
N LEU A 49 -10.14 6.94 -9.16
CA LEU A 49 -8.76 6.62 -8.79
C LEU A 49 -7.77 7.37 -9.70
N LEU A 50 -7.96 7.30 -11.02
CA LEU A 50 -7.09 7.96 -12.01
C LEU A 50 -7.06 9.48 -11.86
N MET A 51 -8.18 10.11 -11.51
CA MET A 51 -8.23 11.55 -11.22
C MET A 51 -7.45 11.90 -9.95
N ASP A 52 -7.49 11.04 -8.94
CA ASP A 52 -6.85 11.26 -7.65
C ASP A 52 -5.35 10.91 -7.65
N LEU A 53 -4.89 10.03 -8.56
CA LEU A 53 -3.48 9.66 -8.73
C LEU A 53 -2.52 10.86 -8.84
N GLY A 54 -2.97 11.97 -9.44
CA GLY A 54 -2.16 13.18 -9.60
C GLY A 54 -1.94 14.00 -8.32
N LYS A 55 -2.60 13.65 -7.21
CA LYS A 55 -2.57 14.40 -5.94
C LYS A 55 -1.58 13.85 -4.93
N PHE A 56 -1.01 12.68 -5.19
CA PHE A 56 -0.16 11.96 -4.25
C PHE A 56 1.30 12.03 -4.67
N ASP A 57 2.18 12.17 -3.67
CA ASP A 57 3.62 12.12 -3.85
C ASP A 57 4.15 10.68 -3.72
N PHE A 58 3.50 9.87 -2.88
CA PHE A 58 3.86 8.49 -2.57
C PHE A 58 2.62 7.61 -2.39
N ALA A 59 2.82 6.29 -2.44
CA ALA A 59 1.78 5.32 -2.18
C ALA A 59 2.21 4.17 -1.24
N ILE A 60 1.34 3.95 -0.26
CA ILE A 60 1.11 2.89 0.71
C ILE A 60 0.26 1.71 0.24
N PHE A 61 0.74 0.50 0.06
CA PHE A 61 -0.18 -0.63 -0.20
C PHE A 61 -0.08 -1.71 0.87
N VAL A 62 -1.23 -2.08 1.43
CA VAL A 62 -1.33 -3.22 2.35
C VAL A 62 -1.63 -4.48 1.56
N PHE A 63 -0.68 -5.40 1.58
CA PHE A 63 -0.80 -6.69 0.97
C PHE A 63 -1.09 -7.75 2.02
N SER A 64 -2.29 -8.30 1.99
CA SER A 64 -2.61 -9.55 2.66
C SER A 64 -2.85 -10.62 1.60
N ALA A 65 -2.42 -11.84 1.91
CA ALA A 65 -2.75 -12.98 1.06
C ALA A 65 -4.01 -13.66 1.59
N ASN A 66 -5.11 -12.90 1.58
CA ASN A 66 -6.42 -13.38 2.00
C ASN A 66 -7.15 -14.14 0.87
N ASP A 67 -6.60 -14.14 -0.35
CA ASP A 67 -7.12 -14.88 -1.49
C ASP A 67 -6.14 -15.98 -1.92
N VAL A 68 -6.63 -16.97 -2.68
CA VAL A 68 -5.83 -18.06 -3.26
C VAL A 68 -5.87 -17.93 -4.78
N THR A 69 -4.70 -17.83 -5.42
CA THR A 69 -4.58 -17.85 -6.89
C THR A 69 -4.01 -19.19 -7.32
N ASN A 70 -4.61 -19.80 -8.35
CA ASN A 70 -4.05 -20.96 -9.03
C ASN A 70 -3.14 -20.49 -10.18
N ILE A 71 -1.83 -20.78 -10.09
CA ILE A 71 -0.86 -20.49 -11.15
C ILE A 71 -0.35 -21.83 -11.68
N ARG A 72 -0.72 -22.16 -12.92
CA ARG A 72 -0.25 -23.37 -13.62
C ARG A 72 -0.52 -24.68 -12.87
N GLY A 73 -1.60 -24.74 -12.10
CA GLY A 73 -2.00 -25.93 -11.33
C GLY A 73 -1.61 -25.88 -9.86
N ASP A 74 -0.72 -24.97 -9.46
CA ASP A 74 -0.30 -24.79 -8.06
C ASP A 74 -1.10 -23.67 -7.39
N GLU A 75 -1.54 -23.90 -6.15
CA GLU A 75 -2.25 -22.90 -5.33
C GLU A 75 -1.27 -22.05 -4.53
N TYR A 76 -1.42 -20.73 -4.64
CA TYR A 76 -0.63 -19.75 -3.90
C TYR A 76 -1.55 -18.79 -3.17
N ASN A 77 -1.17 -18.40 -1.96
CA ASN A 77 -1.82 -17.26 -1.34
C ASN A 77 -1.48 -15.99 -2.16
N SER A 78 -2.49 -15.24 -2.55
CA SER A 78 -2.38 -14.08 -3.43
C SER A 78 -3.06 -12.85 -2.85
N ILE A 79 -2.54 -11.70 -3.25
CA ILE A 79 -3.21 -10.42 -3.02
C ILE A 79 -4.40 -10.32 -3.98
N ARG A 80 -5.46 -9.62 -3.57
CA ARG A 80 -6.58 -9.28 -4.44
C ARG A 80 -6.14 -8.62 -5.74
N ASP A 81 -6.69 -9.09 -6.85
CA ASP A 81 -6.41 -8.57 -8.20
C ASP A 81 -6.54 -7.05 -8.28
N ASN A 82 -7.55 -6.46 -7.64
CA ASN A 82 -7.75 -5.01 -7.62
C ASN A 82 -6.59 -4.26 -6.95
N VAL A 83 -6.05 -4.79 -5.85
CA VAL A 83 -4.95 -4.16 -5.11
C VAL A 83 -3.65 -4.27 -5.92
N ILE A 84 -3.43 -5.39 -6.63
CA ILE A 84 -2.30 -5.54 -7.57
C ILE A 84 -2.43 -4.55 -8.74
N PHE A 85 -3.64 -4.42 -9.29
CA PHE A 85 -3.90 -3.49 -10.38
C PHE A 85 -3.69 -2.03 -9.96
N GLU A 86 -4.25 -1.61 -8.82
CA GLU A 86 -4.04 -0.28 -8.23
C GLU A 86 -2.55 -0.01 -7.98
N THR A 87 -1.84 -1.00 -7.44
CA THR A 87 -0.38 -0.93 -7.29
C THR A 87 0.31 -0.61 -8.61
N GLY A 88 -0.01 -1.37 -9.67
CA GLY A 88 0.55 -1.14 -11.01
C GLY A 88 0.26 0.26 -11.55
N LEU A 89 -0.94 0.79 -11.33
CA LEU A 89 -1.31 2.16 -11.72
C LEU A 89 -0.46 3.21 -11.00
N PHE A 90 -0.26 3.07 -9.68
CA PHE A 90 0.56 3.99 -8.90
C PHE A 90 2.04 3.91 -9.28
N ILE A 91 2.58 2.71 -9.55
CA ILE A 91 3.96 2.56 -10.07
C ILE A 91 4.09 3.32 -11.40
N GLY A 92 3.15 3.12 -12.33
CA GLY A 92 3.15 3.78 -13.63
C GLY A 92 3.06 5.30 -13.54
N LYS A 93 2.35 5.83 -12.52
CA LYS A 93 2.18 7.27 -12.30
C LYS A 93 3.33 7.92 -11.54
N LEU A 94 3.72 7.37 -10.39
CA LEU A 94 4.63 8.00 -9.43
C LEU A 94 6.10 7.63 -9.65
N GLY A 95 6.34 6.52 -10.34
CA GLY A 95 7.62 5.83 -10.36
C GLY A 95 7.71 4.80 -9.24
N ARG A 96 8.38 3.69 -9.54
CA ARG A 96 8.51 2.53 -8.64
C ARG A 96 9.11 2.88 -7.28
N GLU A 97 10.02 3.86 -7.23
CA GLU A 97 10.71 4.29 -6.02
C GLU A 97 9.81 5.00 -5.00
N LYS A 98 8.61 5.43 -5.41
CA LYS A 98 7.65 6.15 -4.55
C LYS A 98 6.46 5.30 -4.12
N VAL A 99 6.47 4.00 -4.44
CA VAL A 99 5.42 3.06 -4.08
C VAL A 99 6.00 2.00 -3.15
N PHE A 100 5.36 1.83 -1.99
CA PHE A 100 5.76 0.95 -0.90
C PHE A 100 4.68 -0.07 -0.60
N TYR A 101 5.08 -1.21 -0.04
CA TYR A 101 4.18 -2.31 0.31
C TYR A 101 4.46 -2.77 1.73
N ILE A 102 3.39 -3.04 2.49
CA ILE A 102 3.45 -3.64 3.82
C ILE A 102 2.67 -4.95 3.79
N ALA A 103 3.24 -6.01 4.37
CA ALA A 103 2.65 -7.34 4.38
C ALA A 103 2.87 -8.08 5.71
N PRO A 104 2.01 -9.05 6.07
CA PRO A 104 2.27 -9.92 7.21
C PRO A 104 3.59 -10.69 7.07
N ASN A 105 4.27 -10.91 8.19
CA ASN A 105 5.52 -11.66 8.27
C ASN A 105 5.35 -13.17 8.02
N ASP A 106 4.17 -13.71 8.26
CA ASP A 106 3.79 -15.11 8.11
C ASP A 106 3.31 -15.48 6.69
N VAL A 107 3.32 -14.50 5.78
CA VAL A 107 2.84 -14.66 4.41
C VAL A 107 3.97 -14.42 3.41
N GLU A 108 4.23 -15.44 2.60
CA GLU A 108 4.99 -15.29 1.37
C GLU A 108 4.06 -14.82 0.26
N ILE A 109 4.30 -13.62 -0.23
CA ILE A 109 3.49 -13.01 -1.29
C ILE A 109 4.18 -13.31 -2.62
N HIS A 110 3.47 -14.02 -3.48
CA HIS A 110 3.87 -14.16 -4.87
C HIS A 110 3.38 -12.95 -5.68
N LEU A 111 4.30 -12.06 -6.06
CA LEU A 111 4.04 -10.97 -7.01
C LEU A 111 4.74 -11.25 -8.34
N PRO A 112 4.20 -10.78 -9.47
CA PRO A 112 4.92 -10.76 -10.73
C PRO A 112 6.31 -10.15 -10.54
N SER A 113 7.37 -10.85 -10.96
CA SER A 113 8.76 -10.41 -10.81
C SER A 113 9.02 -9.01 -11.39
N ASP A 114 8.24 -8.60 -12.38
CA ASP A 114 8.31 -7.28 -13.02
C ASP A 114 7.72 -6.14 -12.15
N LEU A 115 6.85 -6.47 -11.19
CA LEU A 115 6.40 -5.56 -10.12
C LEU A 115 7.39 -5.56 -8.94
N ILE A 116 8.14 -6.64 -8.76
CA ILE A 116 9.14 -6.82 -7.69
C ILE A 116 10.42 -6.08 -8.06
N GLY A 117 10.45 -4.80 -7.76
CA GLY A 117 11.72 -4.10 -7.63
C GLY A 117 12.10 -3.74 -6.19
N PHE A 118 11.22 -4.01 -5.22
CA PHE A 118 11.43 -3.75 -3.80
C PHE A 118 10.75 -4.83 -2.95
N THR A 119 11.42 -5.24 -1.87
CA THR A 119 10.88 -6.16 -0.86
C THR A 119 9.81 -5.46 -0.03
N PRO A 120 8.66 -6.10 0.26
CA PRO A 120 7.67 -5.50 1.16
C PRO A 120 8.23 -5.37 2.58
N GLU A 121 7.85 -4.29 3.25
CA GLU A 121 8.01 -4.17 4.70
C GLU A 121 7.08 -5.16 5.41
N LYS A 122 7.47 -5.64 6.59
CA LYS A 122 6.78 -6.72 7.29
C LYS A 122 6.22 -6.28 8.65
N TYR A 123 5.04 -6.80 9.01
CA TYR A 123 4.43 -6.62 10.34
C TYR A 123 3.92 -7.96 10.92
N ASP A 124 3.76 -8.01 12.23
CA ASP A 124 3.15 -9.15 12.93
C ASP A 124 1.64 -8.91 13.09
N ARG A 125 0.83 -9.65 12.33
CA ARG A 125 -0.63 -9.49 12.38
C ARG A 125 -1.26 -10.00 13.68
N ASN A 126 -0.53 -10.80 14.47
CA ASN A 126 -0.99 -11.32 15.75
C ASN A 126 -0.59 -10.43 16.94
N HIS A 127 0.15 -9.35 16.68
CA HIS A 127 0.55 -8.42 17.72
C HIS A 127 -0.69 -7.72 18.33
N PRO A 128 -0.83 -7.65 19.66
CA PRO A 128 -2.03 -7.12 20.32
C PRO A 128 -2.27 -5.63 20.08
N ASN A 129 -1.25 -4.92 19.60
CA ASN A 129 -1.33 -3.52 19.19
C ASN A 129 -0.88 -3.39 17.73
N LEU A 130 -1.84 -3.27 16.82
CA LEU A 130 -1.56 -3.19 15.38
C LEU A 130 -0.75 -1.93 15.00
N VAL A 131 -1.02 -0.79 15.65
CA VAL A 131 -0.26 0.46 15.46
C VAL A 131 1.21 0.25 15.78
N ALA A 132 1.52 -0.40 16.90
CA ALA A 132 2.89 -0.75 17.26
C ALA A 132 3.51 -1.77 16.29
N SER A 133 2.71 -2.73 15.80
CA SER A 133 3.17 -3.79 14.90
C SER A 133 3.72 -3.24 13.58
N VAL A 134 2.99 -2.30 12.96
CA VAL A 134 3.43 -1.65 11.71
C VAL A 134 4.45 -0.54 11.95
N GLY A 135 4.72 -0.15 13.19
CA GLY A 135 5.54 1.03 13.53
C GLY A 135 6.95 0.97 12.96
N SER A 136 7.61 -0.20 12.99
CA SER A 136 8.94 -0.35 12.37
C SER A 136 8.89 -0.17 10.86
N SER A 137 7.89 -0.75 10.18
CA SER A 137 7.68 -0.59 8.74
C SER A 137 7.40 0.86 8.36
N CYS A 138 6.55 1.54 9.12
CA CYS A 138 6.25 2.96 8.92
C CYS A 138 7.49 3.82 9.12
N PHE A 139 8.36 3.51 10.09
CA PHE A 139 9.62 4.22 10.29
C PHE A 139 10.58 4.05 9.10
N SER A 140 10.74 2.83 8.58
CA SER A 140 11.55 2.57 7.37
C SER A 140 11.03 3.35 6.17
N ILE A 141 9.72 3.30 5.92
CA ILE A 141 9.08 4.01 4.80
C ILE A 141 9.22 5.53 4.96
N LYS A 142 8.99 6.07 6.16
CA LYS A 142 9.20 7.49 6.47
C LYS A 142 10.60 7.95 6.09
N ARG A 143 11.63 7.24 6.54
CA ARG A 143 13.03 7.58 6.21
C ARG A 143 13.25 7.59 4.71
N ARG A 144 12.68 6.62 4.01
CA ARG A 144 12.80 6.53 2.56
C ARG A 144 12.11 7.69 1.84
N ILE A 145 10.93 8.11 2.32
CA ILE A 145 10.23 9.30 1.83
C ILE A 145 11.10 10.54 2.02
N GLU A 146 11.68 10.74 3.21
CA GLU A 146 12.55 11.88 3.51
C GLU A 146 13.77 11.93 2.56
N GLU A 147 14.44 10.80 2.34
CA GLU A 147 15.57 10.69 1.40
C GLU A 147 15.18 11.10 -0.03
N LEU A 148 14.01 10.65 -0.50
CA LEU A 148 13.53 10.91 -1.86
C LEU A 148 13.06 12.35 -2.06
N ILE A 149 12.62 13.02 -0.99
CA ILE A 149 12.28 14.46 -1.02
C ILE A 149 13.55 15.31 -1.07
N VAL A 150 14.58 14.96 -0.28
CA VAL A 150 15.84 15.72 -0.24
C VAL A 150 16.68 15.55 -1.51
N SER A 151 16.50 14.43 -2.23
CA SER A 151 17.24 14.14 -3.47
C SER A 151 16.66 14.81 -4.72
N LYS A 152 15.57 15.58 -4.60
CA LYS A 152 14.97 16.39 -5.66
C LYS A 152 15.48 17.83 -5.60
#